data_AF-A0A8C5CMN9-F1
#
_entry.id   AF-A0A8C5CMN9-F1
#
_cell.length_a   1.000
_cell.length_b   1.000
_cell.length_c   1.000
_cell.angle_alpha   90.00
_cell.angle_beta   90.00
_cell.angle_gamma   90.00
#
_symmetry.space_group_name_H-M   'P 1'
#
loop_
_entity.id
_entity.type
_entity.pdbx_description
1 polymer ?
#
loop_
_entity_poly.entity_id
_entity_poly.type
_entity_poly.pdbx_seq_one_letter_code
_entity_poly.pdbx_strand_id
1 'polypeptide(L)'
;MKEPTPVKLSSCKSYQKILKCTVYLDIHSITCPGALLTRSEDIYLSVCVMGQYRKTHCMPAIFPLLFNHKMVFTFPGVVDPADVSEQLECKWAPLVLKHLPY
;
A
#
# COMPACT_ATOMS: atom_id res chain seq x y z
N MET A 1 -63.38 15.61 4.43
CA MET A 1 -62.11 16.23 4.84
C MET A 1 -61.10 15.13 5.17
N LYS A 2 -60.16 14.86 4.27
CA LYS A 2 -58.82 14.33 4.60
C LYS A 2 -57.94 14.50 3.37
N GLU A 3 -57.11 15.54 3.43
CA GLU A 3 -56.02 15.81 2.49
C GLU A 3 -55.02 14.63 2.52
N PRO A 4 -54.62 14.06 1.38
CA PRO A 4 -53.48 13.15 1.36
C PRO A 4 -52.20 13.98 1.42
N THR A 5 -51.53 13.93 2.56
CA THR A 5 -50.21 14.52 2.79
C THR A 5 -49.20 13.97 1.78
N PRO A 6 -48.42 14.81 1.08
CA PRO A 6 -47.35 14.31 0.23
C PRO A 6 -46.22 13.81 1.14
N VAL A 7 -46.00 12.50 1.14
CA VAL A 7 -44.78 11.92 1.73
C VAL A 7 -43.61 12.43 0.90
N LYS A 8 -42.90 13.40 1.47
CA LYS A 8 -41.71 14.02 0.89
C LYS A 8 -40.63 12.94 0.84
N LEU A 9 -40.46 12.30 -0.33
CA LEU A 9 -39.38 11.37 -0.59
C LEU A 9 -38.07 12.19 -0.56
N SER A 10 -37.44 12.30 0.61
CA SER A 10 -36.12 12.92 0.77
C SER A 10 -35.07 11.98 0.18
N SER A 11 -35.01 11.92 -1.14
CA SER A 11 -33.95 11.27 -1.87
C SER A 11 -32.75 12.21 -1.90
N CYS A 12 -31.96 12.21 -0.82
CA CYS A 12 -30.61 12.76 -0.87
C CYS A 12 -29.77 11.77 -1.69
N LYS A 13 -29.80 11.92 -3.02
CA LYS A 13 -28.83 11.23 -3.89
C LYS A 13 -27.46 11.85 -3.61
N SER A 14 -26.77 11.32 -2.60
CA SER A 14 -25.36 11.62 -2.36
C SER A 14 -24.59 11.12 -3.59
N TYR A 15 -24.11 12.05 -4.43
CA TYR A 15 -23.11 11.73 -5.43
C TYR A 15 -21.81 11.44 -4.69
N GLN A 16 -21.56 10.17 -4.40
CA GLN A 16 -20.26 9.77 -3.86
C GLN A 16 -19.22 9.97 -4.96
N LYS A 17 -18.36 10.99 -4.78
CA LYS A 17 -17.27 11.26 -5.70
C LYS A 17 -16.25 10.14 -5.52
N ILE A 18 -16.16 9.26 -6.51
CA ILE A 18 -15.14 8.22 -6.53
C ILE A 18 -13.80 8.88 -6.85
N LEU A 19 -12.84 8.63 -5.97
CA LEU A 19 -11.48 9.13 -6.05
C LEU A 19 -10.52 8.00 -6.43
N LYS A 20 -9.35 8.42 -6.91
CA LYS A 20 -8.19 7.58 -7.12
C LYS A 20 -7.12 8.04 -6.13
N CYS A 21 -6.78 7.19 -5.17
CA CYS A 21 -5.73 7.48 -4.20
C CYS A 21 -4.42 6.84 -4.67
N THR A 22 -3.31 7.57 -4.56
CA THR A 22 -1.98 7.08 -4.90
C THR A 22 -1.07 7.23 -3.70
N VAL A 23 -0.47 6.12 -3.28
CA VAL A 23 0.46 6.04 -2.15
C VAL A 23 1.86 5.88 -2.71
N TYR A 24 2.77 6.76 -2.28
CA TYR A 24 4.19 6.72 -2.62
C TYR A 24 4.95 6.16 -1.43
N LEU A 25 5.72 5.10 -1.67
CA LEU A 25 6.62 4.52 -0.68
C LEU A 25 8.06 4.70 -1.16
N ASP A 26 8.86 5.44 -0.39
CA ASP A 26 10.27 5.67 -0.67
C ASP A 26 11.12 4.86 0.31
N ILE A 27 11.98 3.98 -0.23
CA ILE A 27 12.79 3.06 0.55
C ILE A 27 14.25 3.38 0.27
N HIS A 28 14.91 3.98 1.26
CA HIS A 28 16.30 4.44 1.11
C HIS A 28 17.26 3.30 1.37
N SER A 29 17.23 2.75 2.58
CA SER A 29 18.14 1.68 2.99
C SER A 29 17.46 0.65 3.89
N ILE A 30 17.85 -0.61 3.77
CA ILE A 30 17.55 -1.66 4.75
C ILE A 30 18.85 -2.07 5.44
N THR A 31 18.87 -1.98 6.75
CA THR A 31 19.95 -2.48 7.62
C THR A 31 19.42 -3.66 8.43
N CYS A 32 20.22 -4.70 8.57
CA CYS A 32 19.90 -5.85 9.41
C CYS A 32 21.15 -6.25 10.20
N PRO A 33 21.44 -5.59 11.34
CA PRO A 33 22.59 -5.93 12.18
C PRO A 33 22.50 -7.39 12.65
N GLY A 34 23.58 -8.15 12.49
CA GLY A 34 23.64 -9.56 12.91
C GLY A 34 22.99 -10.56 11.94
N ALA A 35 22.39 -10.10 10.83
CA ALA A 35 21.93 -10.99 9.78
C ALA A 35 23.13 -11.45 8.92
N LEU A 36 23.39 -12.76 8.92
CA LEU A 36 24.34 -13.37 8.00
C LEU A 36 23.57 -13.91 6.80
N LEU A 37 23.70 -13.26 5.65
CA LEU A 37 23.20 -13.81 4.38
C LEU A 37 24.24 -14.85 3.93
N THR A 38 23.95 -16.12 4.22
CA THR A 38 24.87 -17.24 4.05
C THR A 38 25.16 -17.60 2.59
N ARG A 39 24.39 -17.03 1.66
CA ARG A 39 24.58 -17.18 0.23
C ARG A 39 24.67 -15.82 -0.45
N SER A 40 25.58 -15.70 -1.41
CA SER A 40 25.66 -14.59 -2.37
C SER A 40 24.51 -14.66 -3.40
N GLU A 41 23.30 -15.03 -2.95
CA GLU A 41 22.13 -15.02 -3.79
C GLU A 41 21.56 -13.61 -3.84
N ASP A 42 21.10 -13.20 -5.02
CA ASP A 42 20.43 -11.92 -5.13
C ASP A 42 19.09 -11.98 -4.38
N ILE A 43 18.83 -10.93 -3.63
CA ILE A 43 17.60 -10.74 -2.86
C ILE A 43 16.79 -9.61 -3.45
N TYR A 44 15.49 -9.63 -3.19
CA TYR A 44 14.61 -8.52 -3.52
C TYR A 44 13.70 -8.20 -2.33
N LEU A 45 13.23 -6.97 -2.30
CA LEU A 45 12.25 -6.52 -1.33
C LEU A 45 10.86 -6.68 -1.91
N SER A 46 10.00 -7.38 -1.17
CA SER A 46 8.57 -7.47 -1.45
C SER A 46 7.81 -6.63 -0.43
N VAL A 47 6.96 -5.73 -0.92
CA VAL A 47 6.13 -4.84 -0.10
C VAL A 47 4.67 -5.11 -0.39
N CYS A 48 3.85 -5.20 0.67
CA CYS A 48 2.40 -5.25 0.56
C CYS A 48 1.76 -4.01 1.16
N VAL A 49 1.04 -3.22 0.36
CA VAL A 49 0.26 -2.07 0.84
C VAL A 49 -1.21 -2.33 0.53
N MET A 50 -2.03 -2.48 1.57
CA MET A 50 -3.48 -2.71 1.45
C MET A 50 -3.84 -3.82 0.44
N GLY A 51 -3.09 -4.93 0.46
CA GLY A 51 -3.29 -6.08 -0.43
C GLY A 51 -2.63 -5.98 -1.81
N GLN A 52 -2.09 -4.82 -2.20
CA GLN A 52 -1.28 -4.68 -3.41
C GLN A 52 0.17 -5.03 -3.14
N TYR A 53 0.76 -5.89 -3.97
CA TYR A 53 2.14 -6.30 -3.85
C TYR A 53 3.04 -5.65 -4.90
N ARG A 54 4.20 -5.15 -4.47
CA ARG A 54 5.27 -4.68 -5.36
C ARG A 54 6.60 -5.27 -4.92
N LYS A 55 7.50 -5.43 -5.88
CA LYS A 55 8.84 -5.99 -5.67
C LYS A 55 9.88 -5.06 -6.27
N THR A 56 11.05 -5.00 -5.66
CA THR A 56 12.22 -4.36 -6.26
C THR A 56 12.86 -5.29 -7.29
N HIS A 57 13.82 -4.75 -8.04
CA HIS A 57 14.79 -5.58 -8.76
C HIS A 57 15.63 -6.38 -7.76
N CYS A 58 16.25 -7.44 -8.26
CA CYS A 58 17.15 -8.28 -7.48
C CYS A 58 18.47 -7.52 -7.25
N MET A 59 19.01 -7.60 -6.05
CA MET A 59 20.23 -6.93 -5.64
C MET A 59 21.10 -7.87 -4.80
N PRO A 60 22.43 -7.64 -4.78
CA PRO A 60 23.32 -8.40 -3.92
C PRO A 60 22.90 -8.33 -2.45
N ALA A 61 22.96 -9.47 -1.78
CA ALA A 61 22.72 -9.69 -0.36
C ALA A 61 23.80 -9.07 0.56
N ILE A 62 24.14 -7.79 0.36
CA ILE A 62 25.20 -7.09 1.10
C ILE A 62 24.59 -5.90 1.83
N PHE A 63 24.60 -5.95 3.17
CA PHE A 63 24.07 -4.87 4.01
C PHE A 63 25.07 -3.72 4.17
N PRO A 64 24.61 -2.45 4.27
CA PRO A 64 23.22 -2.01 4.11
C PRO A 64 22.74 -2.12 2.66
N LEU A 65 21.50 -2.60 2.47
CA LEU A 65 20.88 -2.68 1.14
C LEU A 65 20.38 -1.29 0.76
N LEU A 66 21.06 -0.63 -0.16
CA LEU A 66 20.70 0.69 -0.67
C LEU A 66 19.73 0.53 -1.84
N PHE A 67 18.43 0.64 -1.57
CA PHE A 67 17.41 0.52 -2.62
C PHE A 67 17.22 1.83 -3.38
N ASN A 68 17.24 2.97 -2.66
CA ASN A 68 16.85 4.30 -3.17
C ASN A 68 15.65 4.21 -4.14
N HIS A 69 14.64 3.42 -3.75
CA HIS A 69 13.61 2.94 -4.65
C HIS A 69 12.25 3.50 -4.25
N LYS A 70 11.55 4.06 -5.24
CA LYS A 70 10.19 4.59 -5.08
C LYS A 70 9.18 3.59 -5.65
N MET A 71 8.28 3.14 -4.80
CA MET A 71 7.13 2.32 -5.19
C MET A 71 5.86 3.17 -5.21
N VAL A 72 5.00 2.88 -6.19
CA VAL A 72 3.72 3.58 -6.37
C VAL A 72 2.58 2.56 -6.31
N PHE A 73 1.67 2.76 -5.37
CA PHE A 73 0.45 1.97 -5.19
C PHE A 73 -0.75 2.84 -5.51
N THR A 74 -1.70 2.32 -6.28
CA THR A 74 -2.84 3.11 -6.77
C THR A 74 -4.13 2.38 -6.49
N PHE A 75 -5.02 3.04 -5.75
CA PHE A 75 -6.29 2.51 -5.29
C PHE A 75 -7.42 3.30 -5.96
N PRO A 76 -8.09 2.72 -6.99
CA PRO A 76 -9.30 3.29 -7.54
C PRO A 76 -10.49 3.02 -6.59
N GLY A 77 -11.60 3.73 -6.76
CA GLY A 77 -12.82 3.40 -6.00
C GLY A 77 -12.84 3.95 -4.58
N VAL A 78 -11.93 4.87 -4.24
CA VAL A 78 -11.84 5.43 -2.89
C VAL A 78 -12.93 6.47 -2.70
N VAL A 79 -13.75 6.31 -1.66
CA VAL A 79 -14.81 7.28 -1.33
C VAL A 79 -14.26 8.38 -0.43
N ASP A 80 -13.47 7.99 0.57
CA ASP A 80 -12.77 8.91 1.47
C ASP A 80 -11.27 8.57 1.50
N PRO A 81 -10.36 9.52 1.18
CA PRO A 81 -8.92 9.29 1.34
C PRO A 81 -8.50 9.11 2.81
N ALA A 82 -9.30 9.58 3.78
CA ALA A 82 -9.02 9.36 5.21
C ALA A 82 -8.98 7.87 5.56
N ASP A 83 -9.91 7.06 5.01
CA ASP A 83 -9.93 5.61 5.19
C ASP A 83 -8.61 4.95 4.74
N VAL A 84 -8.02 5.46 3.65
CA VAL A 84 -6.73 4.98 3.13
C VAL A 84 -5.61 5.34 4.10
N SER A 85 -5.61 6.56 4.66
CA SER A 85 -4.64 6.99 5.66
C SER A 85 -4.73 6.15 6.94
N GLU A 86 -5.93 5.97 7.48
CA GLU A 86 -6.15 5.19 8.69
C GLU A 86 -5.72 3.73 8.52
N GLN A 87 -5.98 3.14 7.36
CA GLN A 87 -5.51 1.79 7.06
C GLN A 87 -3.99 1.69 7.00
N LEU A 88 -3.30 2.69 6.45
CA LEU A 88 -1.84 2.73 6.40
C LEU A 88 -1.23 2.93 7.79
N GLU A 89 -1.85 3.74 8.64
CA GLU A 89 -1.40 3.98 10.01
C GLU A 89 -1.62 2.76 10.91
N CYS A 90 -2.77 2.08 10.77
CA CYS A 90 -3.10 0.90 11.56
C CYS A 90 -2.38 -0.37 11.08
N LYS A 91 -2.05 -0.46 9.79
CA LYS A 91 -1.36 -1.60 9.18
C LYS A 91 -0.14 -1.11 8.43
N TRP A 92 1.01 -1.14 9.11
CA TRP A 92 2.29 -0.97 8.42
C TRP A 92 2.43 -2.05 7.34
N ALA A 93 2.93 -1.65 6.18
CA ALA A 93 3.13 -2.53 5.04
C ALA A 93 4.22 -3.57 5.38
N PRO A 94 3.92 -4.89 5.42
CA PRO A 94 4.97 -5.87 5.67
C PRO A 94 6.04 -5.79 4.58
N LEU A 95 7.27 -5.54 5.02
CA LEU A 95 8.48 -5.52 4.23
C LEU A 95 9.19 -6.87 4.42
N VAL A 96 9.30 -7.65 3.34
CA VAL A 96 9.93 -8.97 3.41
C VAL A 96 11.06 -9.05 2.40
N LEU A 97 12.27 -9.33 2.89
CA LEU A 97 13.40 -9.74 2.05
C LEU A 97 13.23 -11.20 1.65
N LYS A 98 13.29 -11.46 0.34
CA LYS A 98 13.17 -12.81 -0.22
C LYS A 98 14.40 -13.15 -1.04
N HIS A 99 14.91 -14.37 -0.84
CA HIS A 99 15.88 -14.98 -1.74
C HIS A 99 15.17 -15.43 -3.03
N LEU A 100 15.88 -15.40 -4.15
CA LEU A 100 15.42 -16.03 -5.37
C LEU A 100 15.43 -17.56 -5.19
N PRO A 101 14.30 -18.26 -5.41
CA PRO A 101 14.32 -19.70 -5.50
C PRO A 101 15.01 -20.07 -6.83
N TYR A 102 16.23 -20.59 -6.76
CA TYR A 102 16.81 -21.40 -7.82
C TYR A 102 16.47 -22.87 -7.56
#